data_AF-A0A8J9S516-F1
#
_entry.id   AF-A0A8J9S516-F1
#
_cell.length_a   1.000
_cell.length_b   1.000
_cell.length_c   1.000
_cell.angle_alpha   90.00
_cell.angle_beta   90.00
_cell.angle_gamma   90.00
#
_symmetry.space_group_name_H-M   'P 1'
#
loop_
_entity.id
_entity.type
_entity.pdbx_description
1 polymer ?
#
loop_
_entity_poly.entity_id
_entity_poly.type
_entity_poly.pdbx_seq_one_letter_code
_entity_poly.pdbx_strand_id
1 'polypeptide(L)'
;MPKAKRPADLADAAPRRSTRPRRTVAEAKAAEISALEQPAPKTRPTYKPKESKPQTVVESAVRLDAPDKRDSRGRLIFKDHPDFRPTLRPKDVIQAGSFGGIYFNPRGGRPGIISPKGVDIDHKEFPADWFEGLEPDMYRGRKYRTEVNKYKVNAGQNQTAWEEKGWIKPELDPRGWFQWYSRYYMGRRTDDDERQIKRWRGVAGEKGRWKRALVNRVLAANKHYNDASVSPVLRQTLLHWAYELTERDFEEMRKRI
;
A
#
# COMPACT_ATOMS: atom_id res chain seq x y z
N MET A 1 -76.10 -16.33 26.55
CA MET A 1 -74.74 -16.15 25.99
C MET A 1 -74.66 -16.91 24.66
N PRO A 2 -75.02 -16.26 23.53
CA PRO A 2 -75.12 -16.90 22.22
C PRO A 2 -73.82 -16.80 21.41
N LYS A 3 -73.48 -17.88 20.68
CA LYS A 3 -72.41 -17.94 19.67
C LYS A 3 -72.97 -17.56 18.29
N ALA A 4 -72.36 -16.58 17.62
CA ALA A 4 -72.60 -16.19 16.22
C ALA A 4 -71.44 -15.27 15.78
N LYS A 5 -71.00 -15.12 14.53
CA LYS A 5 -71.19 -15.72 13.19
C LYS A 5 -69.97 -15.22 12.37
N ARG A 6 -69.52 -15.93 11.34
CA ARG A 6 -68.61 -15.40 10.29
C ARG A 6 -69.33 -14.36 9.42
N PRO A 7 -68.59 -13.42 8.80
CA PRO A 7 -68.44 -13.40 7.33
C PRO A 7 -66.97 -13.08 6.91
N ALA A 8 -66.37 -13.73 5.90
CA ALA A 8 -66.48 -13.62 4.43
C ALA A 8 -65.39 -12.69 3.80
N ASP A 9 -64.50 -13.35 3.03
CA ASP A 9 -63.66 -12.95 1.88
C ASP A 9 -63.04 -11.56 1.72
N LEU A 10 -61.71 -11.55 1.54
CA LEU A 10 -61.01 -10.66 0.61
C LEU A 10 -59.78 -11.38 0.01
N ALA A 11 -59.95 -11.73 -1.26
CA ALA A 11 -59.02 -12.16 -2.31
C ALA A 11 -57.50 -12.22 -2.02
N ASP A 12 -56.96 -13.41 -2.29
CA ASP A 12 -55.53 -13.72 -2.46
C ASP A 12 -55.02 -13.11 -3.78
N ALA A 13 -54.12 -12.13 -3.69
CA ALA A 13 -53.48 -11.49 -4.84
C ALA A 13 -52.12 -12.13 -5.10
N ALA A 14 -52.07 -13.08 -6.03
CA ALA A 14 -50.84 -13.68 -6.53
C ALA A 14 -49.93 -12.61 -7.20
N PRO A 15 -48.61 -12.61 -6.97
CA PRO A 15 -47.70 -11.68 -7.63
C PRO A 15 -47.60 -12.01 -9.14
N ARG A 16 -47.88 -10.99 -9.97
CA ARG A 16 -47.73 -11.02 -11.44
C ARG A 16 -46.30 -11.41 -11.82
N ARG A 17 -46.15 -12.57 -12.44
CA ARG A 17 -44.88 -13.05 -13.01
C ARG A 17 -44.55 -12.22 -14.25
N SER A 18 -43.52 -11.37 -14.16
CA SER A 18 -42.94 -10.67 -15.32
C SER A 18 -42.49 -11.68 -16.37
N THR A 19 -43.10 -11.65 -17.55
CA THR A 19 -42.69 -12.39 -18.75
C THR A 19 -41.58 -11.63 -19.48
N ARG A 20 -40.39 -11.54 -18.87
CA ARG A 20 -39.18 -11.22 -19.62
C ARG A 20 -38.60 -12.54 -20.15
N PRO A 21 -38.47 -12.74 -21.46
CA PRO A 21 -37.83 -13.94 -21.98
C PRO A 21 -36.41 -14.03 -21.40
N ARG A 22 -36.12 -15.11 -20.68
CA ARG A 22 -34.76 -15.41 -20.21
C ARG A 22 -33.93 -15.73 -21.46
N ARG A 23 -32.98 -14.85 -21.79
CA ARG A 23 -31.91 -15.18 -22.73
C ARG A 23 -31.30 -16.51 -22.31
N THR A 24 -31.12 -17.39 -23.28
CA THR A 24 -30.47 -18.67 -23.01
C THR A 24 -29.03 -18.41 -22.58
N VAL A 25 -28.45 -19.32 -21.81
CA VAL A 25 -27.05 -19.24 -21.37
C VAL A 25 -26.11 -19.14 -22.58
N ALA A 26 -26.52 -19.66 -23.74
CA ALA A 26 -25.81 -19.55 -25.01
C ALA A 26 -25.83 -18.12 -25.59
N GLU A 27 -26.99 -17.44 -25.58
CA GLU A 27 -27.09 -16.05 -26.05
C GLU A 27 -26.38 -15.05 -25.13
N ALA A 28 -26.37 -15.31 -23.82
CA ALA A 28 -25.59 -14.53 -22.86
C ALA A 28 -24.09 -14.67 -23.11
N LYS A 29 -23.60 -15.91 -23.34
CA LYS A 29 -22.20 -16.16 -23.70
C LYS A 29 -21.80 -15.57 -25.05
N ALA A 30 -22.68 -15.62 -26.05
CA ALA A 30 -22.40 -15.02 -27.37
C ALA A 30 -22.27 -13.49 -27.29
N ALA A 31 -23.12 -12.82 -26.49
CA ALA A 31 -22.99 -11.38 -26.24
C ALA A 31 -21.74 -11.02 -25.43
N GLU A 32 -21.31 -11.90 -24.52
CA GLU A 32 -20.09 -11.75 -23.71
C GLU A 32 -18.82 -11.93 -24.56
N ILE A 33 -18.83 -12.85 -25.51
CA ILE A 33 -17.74 -13.08 -26.47
C ILE A 33 -17.63 -11.92 -27.47
N SER A 34 -18.75 -11.40 -27.97
CA SER A 34 -18.76 -10.23 -28.87
C SER A 34 -18.31 -8.93 -28.18
N ALA A 35 -18.55 -8.78 -26.87
CA ALA A 35 -18.07 -7.65 -26.09
C ALA A 35 -16.55 -7.70 -25.81
N LEU A 36 -15.92 -8.88 -25.91
CA LEU A 36 -14.47 -9.08 -25.77
C LEU A 36 -13.70 -8.81 -27.07
N GLU A 37 -14.39 -8.63 -28.20
CA GLU A 37 -13.79 -8.47 -29.53
C GLU A 37 -13.68 -7.00 -29.97
N GLN A 38 -14.00 -6.05 -29.11
CA GLN A 38 -13.74 -4.64 -29.42
C GLN A 38 -12.24 -4.36 -29.36
N PRO A 39 -11.62 -3.89 -30.47
CA PRO A 39 -10.21 -3.55 -30.46
C PRO A 39 -9.96 -2.45 -29.43
N ALA A 40 -9.01 -2.70 -28.53
CA ALA A 40 -8.55 -1.70 -27.56
C ALA A 40 -8.24 -0.39 -28.30
N PRO A 41 -8.66 0.78 -27.78
CA PRO A 41 -8.40 2.05 -28.43
C PRO A 41 -6.90 2.21 -28.71
N LYS A 42 -6.56 2.33 -29.99
CA LYS A 42 -5.18 2.38 -30.51
C LYS A 42 -4.42 3.66 -30.14
N THR A 43 -5.07 4.61 -29.48
CA THR A 43 -4.48 5.86 -29.01
C THR A 43 -4.53 5.92 -27.49
N ARG A 44 -3.36 6.02 -26.87
CA ARG A 44 -3.27 6.27 -25.42
C ARG A 44 -3.89 7.64 -25.16
N PRO A 45 -4.78 7.78 -24.15
CA PRO A 45 -5.28 9.08 -23.78
C PRO A 45 -4.11 10.02 -23.48
N THR A 46 -4.17 11.23 -24.04
CA THR A 46 -3.15 12.25 -23.80
C THR A 46 -3.17 12.61 -22.32
N TYR A 47 -2.07 12.33 -21.61
CA TYR A 47 -1.93 12.73 -20.20
C TYR A 47 -1.91 14.26 -20.13
N LYS A 48 -3.03 14.81 -19.68
CA LYS A 48 -3.28 16.24 -19.44
C LYS A 48 -3.94 16.31 -18.07
N PRO A 49 -3.17 16.14 -16.99
CA PRO A 49 -3.73 16.05 -15.66
C PRO A 49 -4.44 17.36 -15.32
N LYS A 50 -5.67 17.26 -14.80
CA LYS A 50 -6.30 18.41 -14.13
C LYS A 50 -5.52 18.68 -12.84
N GLU A 51 -5.37 19.95 -12.47
CA GLU A 51 -4.79 20.30 -11.17
C GLU A 51 -5.49 19.53 -10.05
N SER A 52 -4.69 18.94 -9.17
CA SER A 52 -5.21 18.26 -8.01
C SER A 52 -5.86 19.26 -7.07
N LYS A 53 -7.01 18.90 -6.50
CA LYS A 53 -7.61 19.71 -5.43
C LYS A 53 -6.61 19.81 -4.28
N PRO A 54 -6.45 20.96 -3.61
CA PRO A 54 -5.48 21.11 -2.51
C PRO A 54 -5.63 20.04 -1.42
N GLN A 55 -6.87 19.59 -1.16
CA GLN A 55 -7.19 18.54 -0.18
C GLN A 55 -6.70 17.13 -0.56
N THR A 56 -6.36 16.88 -1.83
CA THR A 56 -5.89 15.56 -2.30
C THR A 56 -4.38 15.49 -2.49
N VAL A 57 -3.68 16.61 -2.34
CA VAL A 57 -2.21 16.66 -2.39
C VAL A 57 -1.69 16.48 -0.98
N VAL A 58 -1.01 15.36 -0.73
CA VAL A 58 -0.32 15.12 0.53
C VAL A 58 1.12 15.58 0.37
N GLU A 59 1.65 16.30 1.36
CA GLU A 59 3.04 16.73 1.37
C GLU A 59 3.99 15.52 1.20
N SER A 60 5.00 15.66 0.34
CA SER A 60 6.01 14.63 0.13
C SER A 60 6.79 14.36 1.42
N ALA A 61 7.04 13.10 1.74
CA ALA A 61 7.90 12.68 2.84
C ALA A 61 9.37 12.61 2.40
N VAL A 62 9.65 12.72 1.10
CA VAL A 62 11.02 12.80 0.58
C VAL A 62 11.64 14.13 1.00
N ARG A 63 12.65 14.06 1.88
CA ARG A 63 13.47 15.20 2.33
C ARG A 63 14.80 15.24 1.56
N LEU A 64 14.91 16.20 0.63
CA LEU A 64 16.06 16.36 -0.28
C LEU A 64 17.21 17.17 0.33
N ASP A 65 16.91 17.94 1.38
CA ASP A 65 17.79 18.79 2.19
C ASP A 65 18.62 18.01 3.22
N ALA A 66 18.31 16.73 3.41
CA ALA A 66 19.04 15.85 4.30
C ALA A 66 20.51 15.63 3.85
N PRO A 67 21.45 15.41 4.78
CA PRO A 67 22.89 15.23 4.46
C PRO A 67 23.21 13.90 3.73
N ASP A 68 22.19 13.09 3.45
CA ASP A 68 22.32 11.81 2.78
C ASP A 68 22.78 11.94 1.33
N LYS A 69 23.65 11.01 0.91
CA LYS A 69 24.03 10.91 -0.50
C LYS A 69 22.83 10.49 -1.32
N ARG A 70 22.36 11.39 -2.18
CA ARG A 70 21.28 11.14 -3.13
C ARG A 70 21.76 11.30 -4.56
N ASP A 71 21.14 10.57 -5.47
CA ASP A 71 21.37 10.77 -6.90
C ASP A 71 20.63 12.03 -7.39
N SER A 72 20.84 12.36 -8.67
CA SER A 72 20.14 13.49 -9.32
C SER A 72 18.61 13.34 -9.36
N ARG A 73 18.06 12.21 -8.90
CA ARG A 73 16.63 11.92 -8.80
C ARG A 73 16.12 11.96 -7.37
N GLY A 74 16.98 12.32 -6.41
CA GLY A 74 16.63 12.37 -4.99
C GLY A 74 16.55 10.99 -4.32
N ARG A 75 17.03 9.91 -4.96
CA ARG A 75 17.04 8.56 -4.38
C ARG A 75 18.32 8.36 -3.57
N LEU A 76 18.23 7.66 -2.44
CA LEU A 76 19.38 7.36 -1.59
C LEU A 76 20.39 6.48 -2.34
N ILE A 77 21.68 6.76 -2.17
CA ILE A 77 22.80 6.01 -2.75
C ILE A 77 23.51 5.23 -1.66
N PHE A 78 23.57 3.91 -1.84
CA PHE A 78 24.46 3.02 -1.10
C PHE A 78 25.58 2.56 -2.04
N LYS A 79 26.84 2.71 -1.63
CA LYS A 79 28.02 2.40 -2.46
C LYS A 79 28.14 0.92 -2.75
N ASP A 80 27.91 0.13 -1.71
CA ASP A 80 27.96 -1.32 -1.66
C ASP A 80 26.81 -1.98 -2.44
N HIS A 81 25.65 -1.32 -2.55
CA HIS A 81 24.51 -1.84 -3.29
C HIS A 81 23.92 -0.75 -4.23
N PRO A 82 24.48 -0.58 -5.43
CA PRO A 82 24.09 0.49 -6.34
C PRO A 82 22.67 0.35 -6.92
N ASP A 83 22.07 -0.84 -6.84
CA ASP A 83 20.71 -1.08 -7.32
C ASP A 83 19.64 -0.84 -6.24
N PHE A 84 20.05 -0.64 -4.98
CA PHE A 84 19.15 -0.29 -3.88
C PHE A 84 19.03 1.23 -3.78
N ARG A 85 17.86 1.76 -4.16
CA ARG A 85 17.62 3.20 -4.34
C ARG A 85 16.28 3.65 -3.74
N PRO A 86 16.01 3.43 -2.44
CA PRO A 86 14.82 3.95 -1.78
C PRO A 86 14.81 5.49 -1.84
N THR A 87 13.62 6.09 -1.88
CA THR A 87 13.47 7.56 -1.86
C THR A 87 13.36 8.10 -0.44
N LEU A 88 12.99 7.26 0.53
CA LEU A 88 12.74 7.64 1.92
C LEU A 88 13.76 7.03 2.87
N ARG A 89 14.17 7.77 3.88
CA ARG A 89 14.97 7.26 5.01
C ARG A 89 14.07 6.55 6.01
N PRO A 90 14.62 5.73 6.92
CA PRO A 90 13.84 5.19 8.03
C PRO A 90 13.10 6.28 8.82
N LYS A 91 13.78 7.39 9.14
CA LYS A 91 13.17 8.60 9.74
C LYS A 91 11.95 9.08 8.97
N ASP A 92 12.07 9.24 7.65
CA ASP A 92 10.97 9.73 6.81
C ASP A 92 9.78 8.76 6.80
N VAL A 93 10.03 7.44 6.80
CA VAL A 93 8.97 6.41 6.85
C VAL A 93 8.24 6.42 8.19
N ILE A 94 8.96 6.59 9.29
CA ILE A 94 8.40 6.67 10.65
C ILE A 94 7.54 7.93 10.77
N GLN A 95 8.12 9.09 10.44
CA GLN A 95 7.49 10.41 10.52
C GLN A 95 6.24 10.51 9.63
N ALA A 96 6.26 9.88 8.45
CA ALA A 96 5.12 9.86 7.55
C ALA A 96 3.91 9.06 8.08
N GLY A 97 4.12 8.15 9.05
CA GLY A 97 3.07 7.24 9.50
C GLY A 97 2.85 6.10 8.50
N SER A 98 3.65 5.05 8.64
CA SER A 98 3.61 3.91 7.72
C SER A 98 2.79 2.72 8.25
N PHE A 99 2.87 2.46 9.55
CA PHE A 99 2.48 1.16 10.15
C PHE A 99 1.32 1.24 11.14
N GLY A 100 0.43 2.23 11.01
CA GLY A 100 -0.75 2.42 11.86
C GLY A 100 -0.43 2.61 13.34
N GLY A 101 0.79 3.05 13.64
CA GLY A 101 1.29 3.39 14.97
C GLY A 101 1.59 2.26 15.92
N ILE A 102 1.65 1.00 15.45
CA ILE A 102 1.88 -0.15 16.32
C ILE A 102 3.26 -0.82 16.12
N TYR A 103 4.08 -0.33 15.20
CA TYR A 103 5.26 -1.06 14.72
C TYR A 103 6.26 -1.40 15.83
N PHE A 104 6.53 -0.43 16.70
CA PHE A 104 7.47 -0.56 17.82
C PHE A 104 6.79 -0.96 19.13
N ASN A 105 5.54 -1.43 19.09
CA ASN A 105 4.90 -1.96 20.28
C ASN A 105 5.31 -3.43 20.47
N PRO A 106 5.94 -3.82 21.59
CA PRO A 106 6.43 -5.18 21.81
C PRO A 106 5.31 -6.24 21.80
N ARG A 107 4.06 -5.83 22.06
CA ARG A 107 2.84 -6.65 22.06
C ARG A 107 1.80 -6.19 21.01
N GLY A 108 2.23 -5.45 19.99
CA GLY A 108 1.35 -4.70 19.07
C GLY A 108 0.32 -5.55 18.30
N GLY A 109 -0.83 -4.93 18.02
CA GLY A 109 -2.10 -5.59 17.67
C GLY A 109 -2.33 -6.13 16.25
N ARG A 110 -1.35 -6.76 15.61
CA ARG A 110 -1.62 -7.68 14.48
C ARG A 110 -1.19 -9.11 14.85
N PRO A 111 -1.96 -10.15 14.50
CA PRO A 111 -1.51 -11.54 14.66
C PRO A 111 -0.19 -11.79 13.91
N GLY A 112 0.67 -12.58 14.55
CA GLY A 112 2.06 -12.85 14.14
C GLY A 112 3.06 -12.03 14.95
N ILE A 113 3.70 -12.65 15.94
CA ILE A 113 4.99 -13.32 15.73
C ILE A 113 5.02 -14.58 16.59
N ILE A 114 5.79 -15.57 16.13
CA ILE A 114 6.17 -16.85 16.73
C ILE A 114 6.72 -16.68 18.16
N SER A 115 5.91 -16.22 19.11
CA SER A 115 6.08 -16.52 20.52
C SER A 115 4.86 -16.02 21.30
N PRO A 116 4.33 -16.79 22.26
CA PRO A 116 3.48 -16.23 23.31
C PRO A 116 4.15 -15.08 24.11
N LYS A 117 5.45 -14.81 23.89
CA LYS A 117 6.26 -13.78 24.56
C LYS A 117 6.30 -12.42 23.83
N GLY A 118 5.77 -12.31 22.61
CA GLY A 118 5.83 -11.07 21.81
C GLY A 118 7.15 -10.91 21.06
N VAL A 119 7.41 -9.71 20.54
CA VAL A 119 8.64 -9.39 19.77
C VAL A 119 9.36 -8.27 20.45
N ASP A 120 10.58 -8.57 20.87
CA ASP A 120 11.45 -7.59 21.47
C ASP A 120 12.03 -6.69 20.38
N ILE A 121 11.24 -5.69 19.99
CA ILE A 121 11.73 -4.53 19.27
C ILE A 121 11.50 -3.31 20.16
N ASP A 122 12.57 -2.59 20.44
CA ASP A 122 12.51 -1.32 21.13
C ASP A 122 12.84 -0.21 20.13
N HIS A 123 11.99 0.80 20.04
CA HIS A 123 12.30 2.04 19.30
C HIS A 123 13.64 2.66 19.73
N LYS A 124 14.09 2.41 20.97
CA LYS A 124 15.42 2.83 21.49
C LYS A 124 16.61 2.22 20.74
N GLU A 125 16.38 1.19 19.92
CA GLU A 125 17.40 0.67 19.01
C GLU A 125 17.80 1.70 17.93
N PHE A 126 16.89 2.63 17.61
CA PHE A 126 17.07 3.60 16.54
C PHE A 126 17.31 5.01 17.10
N PRO A 127 17.93 5.91 16.31
CA PRO A 127 18.19 7.29 16.74
C PRO A 127 16.93 7.99 17.25
N ALA A 128 17.05 8.65 18.41
CA ALA A 128 15.91 9.31 19.06
C ALA A 128 15.30 10.42 18.18
N ASP A 129 16.11 11.10 17.37
CA ASP A 129 15.67 12.15 16.45
C ASP A 129 14.73 11.62 15.36
N TRP A 130 14.69 10.31 15.11
CA TRP A 130 13.73 9.72 14.17
C TRP A 130 12.28 9.82 14.67
N PHE A 131 12.11 9.89 15.99
CA PHE A 131 10.82 9.94 16.67
C PHE A 131 10.48 11.32 17.23
N GLU A 132 11.39 12.30 17.07
CA GLU A 132 11.18 13.66 17.55
C GLU A 132 9.87 14.25 16.99
N GLY A 133 9.06 14.84 17.88
CA GLY A 133 7.75 15.39 17.56
C GLY A 133 6.61 14.37 17.38
N LEU A 134 6.87 13.06 17.48
CA LEU A 134 5.83 12.03 17.42
C LEU A 134 5.36 11.64 18.82
N GLU A 135 4.05 11.65 19.02
CA GLU A 135 3.45 11.05 20.21
C GLU A 135 3.75 9.54 20.25
N PRO A 136 4.03 8.93 21.42
CA PRO A 136 4.33 7.49 21.54
C PRO A 136 3.30 6.60 20.82
N ASP A 137 2.05 7.02 20.89
CA ASP A 137 0.92 6.34 20.31
C ASP A 137 0.97 6.28 18.76
N MET A 138 1.72 7.16 18.10
CA MET A 138 1.93 7.19 16.66
C MET A 138 2.93 6.15 16.15
N TYR A 139 3.68 5.47 17.02
CA TYR A 139 4.67 4.47 16.61
C TYR A 139 4.76 3.23 17.51
N ARG A 140 4.30 3.30 18.76
CA ARG A 140 4.27 2.20 19.75
C ARG A 140 2.91 2.04 20.46
N GLY A 141 1.80 2.47 19.85
CA GLY A 141 0.44 2.22 20.30
C GLY A 141 0.05 0.74 20.27
N ARG A 142 -1.03 0.35 20.96
CA ARG A 142 -1.49 -1.06 21.01
C ARG A 142 -2.39 -1.46 19.83
N LYS A 143 -3.21 -0.53 19.36
CA LYS A 143 -4.23 -0.76 18.32
C LYS A 143 -3.81 -0.07 17.02
N TYR A 144 -3.99 -0.77 15.90
CA TYR A 144 -3.72 -0.21 14.59
C TYR A 144 -4.71 0.91 14.29
N ARG A 145 -4.19 2.09 13.94
CA ARG A 145 -4.99 3.28 13.60
C ARG A 145 -4.69 3.71 12.17
N THR A 146 -5.69 3.76 11.31
CA THR A 146 -5.52 4.23 9.94
C THR A 146 -5.28 5.73 9.88
N GLU A 147 -5.77 6.46 10.87
CA GLU A 147 -5.75 7.92 10.94
C GLU A 147 -4.34 8.46 11.12
N VAL A 148 -3.43 7.66 11.68
CA VAL A 148 -2.01 8.04 11.81
C VAL A 148 -1.21 7.76 10.55
N ASN A 149 -1.76 7.00 9.59
CA ASN A 149 -1.05 6.74 8.34
C ASN A 149 -1.04 7.97 7.42
N LYS A 150 0.01 8.10 6.59
CA LYS A 150 0.09 9.15 5.56
C LYS A 150 -1.16 9.20 4.67
N TYR A 151 -1.57 8.03 4.16
CA TYR A 151 -2.67 7.91 3.20
C TYR A 151 -4.01 7.51 3.83
N LYS A 152 -4.10 7.54 5.17
CA LYS A 152 -5.34 7.27 5.93
C LYS A 152 -6.02 5.92 5.62
N VAL A 153 -5.25 4.93 5.17
CA VAL A 153 -5.74 3.59 4.82
C VAL A 153 -4.88 2.50 5.43
N ASN A 154 -5.47 1.32 5.59
CA ASN A 154 -4.74 0.11 5.94
C ASN A 154 -4.09 -0.47 4.67
N ALA A 155 -2.84 -0.92 4.78
CA ALA A 155 -2.12 -1.61 3.73
C ALA A 155 -1.23 -2.73 4.29
N GLY A 156 -0.77 -3.59 3.40
CA GLY A 156 0.12 -4.71 3.72
C GLY A 156 -0.60 -5.92 4.33
N GLN A 157 0.07 -7.07 4.26
CA GLN A 157 -0.38 -8.31 4.90
C GLN A 157 -0.12 -8.25 6.40
N ASN A 158 -0.82 -9.07 7.19
CA ASN A 158 -0.48 -9.26 8.60
C ASN A 158 0.86 -10.00 8.72
N GLN A 159 1.48 -9.93 9.90
CA GLN A 159 2.81 -10.50 10.13
C GLN A 159 2.82 -12.03 9.94
N THR A 160 1.75 -12.72 10.36
CA THR A 160 1.56 -14.17 10.15
C THR A 160 1.78 -14.59 8.68
N ALA A 161 1.18 -13.87 7.73
CA ALA A 161 1.35 -14.19 6.31
C ALA A 161 2.77 -13.98 5.79
N TRP A 162 3.60 -13.18 6.47
CA TRP A 162 5.02 -13.02 6.13
C TRP A 162 5.86 -14.17 6.72
N GLU A 163 5.50 -14.64 7.91
CA GLU A 163 6.15 -15.78 8.57
C GLU A 163 5.90 -17.07 7.79
N GLU A 164 4.65 -17.32 7.41
CA GLU A 164 4.26 -18.48 6.58
C GLU A 164 5.00 -18.52 5.24
N LYS A 165 5.44 -17.37 4.72
CA LYS A 165 6.18 -17.26 3.46
C LYS A 165 7.70 -17.33 3.63
N GLY A 166 8.22 -17.49 4.85
CA GLY A 166 9.65 -17.49 5.16
C GLY A 166 10.31 -16.14 4.84
N TRP A 167 9.56 -15.04 4.92
CA TRP A 167 10.05 -13.71 4.54
C TRP A 167 10.77 -12.98 5.67
N ILE A 168 10.68 -13.49 6.89
CA ILE A 168 11.31 -12.97 8.10
C ILE A 168 12.41 -13.94 8.52
N LYS A 169 13.59 -13.42 8.85
CA LYS A 169 14.64 -14.14 9.57
C LYS A 169 14.53 -13.69 11.04
N PRO A 170 13.85 -14.45 11.93
CA PRO A 170 13.54 -13.98 13.29
C PRO A 170 14.78 -13.64 14.12
N GLU A 171 15.90 -14.30 13.83
CA GLU A 171 17.18 -14.14 14.51
C GLU A 171 17.87 -12.81 14.12
N LEU A 172 17.59 -12.31 12.91
CA LEU A 172 18.18 -11.09 12.40
C LEU A 172 17.24 -9.89 12.49
N ASP A 173 16.01 -10.02 11.98
CA ASP A 173 15.07 -8.92 11.80
C ASP A 173 13.64 -9.41 12.02
N PRO A 174 13.21 -9.65 13.27
CA PRO A 174 11.91 -10.24 13.59
C PRO A 174 10.71 -9.38 13.14
N ARG A 175 10.90 -8.07 12.92
CA ARG A 175 9.87 -7.16 12.36
C ARG A 175 9.97 -7.00 10.84
N GLY A 176 10.72 -7.88 10.19
CA GLY A 176 10.79 -8.00 8.74
C GLY A 176 11.54 -6.85 8.07
N TRP A 177 11.13 -6.54 6.84
CA TRP A 177 11.92 -5.73 5.92
C TRP A 177 12.24 -4.32 6.44
N PHE A 178 11.32 -3.65 7.15
CA PHE A 178 11.58 -2.29 7.62
C PHE A 178 12.61 -2.21 8.76
N GLN A 179 12.66 -3.22 9.64
CA GLN A 179 13.72 -3.32 10.65
C GLN A 179 15.06 -3.61 9.98
N TRP A 180 15.08 -4.56 9.03
CA TRP A 180 16.27 -4.81 8.21
C TRP A 180 16.77 -3.52 7.55
N TYR A 181 15.87 -2.76 6.92
CA TYR A 181 16.19 -1.50 6.24
C TYR A 181 16.74 -0.46 7.22
N SER A 182 16.15 -0.34 8.40
CA SER A 182 16.58 0.62 9.43
C SER A 182 18.02 0.32 9.89
N ARG A 183 18.32 -0.95 10.19
CA ARG A 183 19.67 -1.39 10.56
C ARG A 183 20.66 -1.27 9.40
N TYR A 184 20.24 -1.62 8.18
CA TYR A 184 21.04 -1.48 6.97
C TYR A 184 21.41 -0.01 6.71
N TYR A 185 20.44 0.90 6.85
CA TYR A 185 20.66 2.34 6.70
C TYR A 185 21.63 2.88 7.76
N MET A 186 21.61 2.36 8.98
CA MET A 186 22.58 2.67 10.05
C MET A 186 23.96 2.03 9.85
N GLY A 187 24.17 1.26 8.78
CA GLY A 187 25.47 0.70 8.41
C GLY A 187 25.64 -0.80 8.67
N ARG A 188 24.65 -1.50 9.25
CA ARG A 188 24.71 -2.97 9.40
C ARG A 188 24.75 -3.63 8.02
N ARG A 189 25.59 -4.64 7.86
CA ARG A 189 25.61 -5.51 6.67
C ARG A 189 25.51 -6.97 7.07
N THR A 190 24.72 -7.76 6.36
CA THR A 190 24.50 -9.18 6.64
C THR A 190 24.38 -9.98 5.35
N ASP A 191 24.41 -11.31 5.48
CA ASP A 191 24.15 -12.25 4.38
C ASP A 191 22.72 -12.13 3.78
N ASP A 192 21.80 -11.46 4.48
CA ASP A 192 20.41 -11.28 4.06
C ASP A 192 20.21 -10.07 3.14
N ASP A 193 21.21 -9.21 3.02
CA ASP A 193 21.11 -7.93 2.30
C ASP A 193 20.67 -8.13 0.84
N GLU A 194 21.30 -9.06 0.13
CA GLU A 194 20.96 -9.39 -1.26
C GLU A 194 19.50 -9.83 -1.43
N ARG A 195 19.02 -10.66 -0.50
CA ARG A 195 17.63 -11.13 -0.53
C ARG A 195 16.66 -9.98 -0.33
N GLN A 196 16.91 -9.11 0.65
CA GLN A 196 16.02 -8.00 1.00
C GLN A 196 16.03 -6.91 -0.07
N ILE A 197 17.19 -6.64 -0.68
CA ILE A 197 17.34 -5.72 -1.81
C ILE A 197 16.62 -6.27 -3.04
N LYS A 198 16.77 -7.56 -3.36
CA LYS A 198 16.04 -8.21 -4.46
C LYS A 198 14.52 -8.08 -4.29
N ARG A 199 14.01 -8.25 -3.06
CA ARG A 199 12.58 -8.05 -2.75
C ARG A 199 12.14 -6.60 -2.99
N TRP A 200 12.92 -5.64 -2.49
CA TRP A 200 12.64 -4.22 -2.72
C TRP A 200 12.64 -3.88 -4.22
N ARG A 201 13.60 -4.41 -4.99
CA ARG A 201 13.66 -4.22 -6.44
C ARG A 201 12.39 -4.70 -7.15
N GLY A 202 11.87 -5.86 -6.74
CA GLY A 202 10.61 -6.39 -7.26
C GLY A 202 9.37 -5.55 -6.91
N VAL A 203 9.45 -4.76 -5.83
CA VAL A 203 8.36 -3.90 -5.35
C VAL A 203 8.43 -2.50 -5.97
N ALA A 204 9.53 -1.79 -5.72
CA ALA A 204 9.69 -0.36 -5.97
C ALA A 204 10.88 -0.02 -6.88
N GLY A 205 11.70 -1.01 -7.23
CA GLY A 205 12.83 -0.82 -8.14
C GLY A 205 12.39 -0.38 -9.55
N GLU A 206 13.34 -0.32 -10.47
CA GLU A 206 13.12 0.18 -11.83
C GLU A 206 12.00 -0.57 -12.59
N LYS A 207 11.91 -1.89 -12.38
CA LYS A 207 10.84 -2.76 -12.90
C LYS A 207 9.84 -3.19 -11.80
N GLY A 208 9.80 -2.44 -10.70
CA GLY A 208 9.01 -2.78 -9.52
C GLY A 208 7.52 -2.84 -9.82
N ARG A 209 6.89 -3.96 -9.44
CA ARG A 209 5.49 -4.25 -9.78
C ARG A 209 4.53 -3.21 -9.20
N TRP A 210 4.78 -2.72 -7.97
CA TRP A 210 3.89 -1.79 -7.28
C TRP A 210 4.13 -0.36 -7.74
N LYS A 211 5.39 0.03 -8.01
CA LYS A 211 5.71 1.30 -8.66
C LYS A 211 4.99 1.42 -10.01
N ARG A 212 5.11 0.40 -10.89
CA ARG A 212 4.42 0.36 -12.19
C ARG A 212 2.91 0.40 -12.06
N ALA A 213 2.36 -0.38 -11.12
CA ALA A 213 0.93 -0.41 -10.88
C ALA A 213 0.36 0.93 -10.39
N LEU A 214 1.14 1.71 -9.61
CA LEU A 214 0.74 3.06 -9.21
C LEU A 214 0.76 4.02 -10.40
N VAL A 215 1.85 4.05 -11.17
CA VAL A 215 1.97 4.92 -12.36
C VAL A 215 0.85 4.67 -13.36
N ASN A 216 0.54 3.40 -13.66
CA ASN A 216 -0.58 3.03 -14.52
C ASN A 216 -1.93 3.59 -14.02
N ARG A 217 -2.19 3.52 -12.71
CA ARG A 217 -3.44 4.03 -12.14
C ARG A 217 -3.51 5.55 -12.14
N VAL A 218 -2.38 6.24 -11.97
CA VAL A 218 -2.30 7.70 -12.13
C VAL A 218 -2.61 8.12 -13.57
N LEU A 219 -2.01 7.43 -14.55
CA LEU A 219 -2.25 7.69 -15.97
C LEU A 219 -3.71 7.42 -16.35
N ALA A 220 -4.26 6.28 -15.93
CA ALA A 220 -5.66 5.93 -16.20
C ALA A 220 -6.66 6.91 -15.56
N ALA A 221 -6.35 7.42 -14.38
CA ALA A 221 -7.16 8.45 -13.72
C ALA A 221 -6.96 9.86 -14.31
N ASN A 222 -5.94 10.05 -15.16
CA ASN A 222 -5.49 11.35 -15.69
C ASN A 222 -5.34 12.41 -14.57
N LYS A 223 -4.64 12.04 -13.49
CA LYS A 223 -4.38 12.90 -12.34
C LYS A 223 -2.89 13.18 -12.17
N HIS A 224 -2.56 14.18 -11.37
CA HIS A 224 -1.19 14.49 -11.03
C HIS A 224 -0.51 13.34 -10.25
N TYR A 225 0.81 13.16 -10.41
CA TYR A 225 1.54 12.01 -9.85
C TYR A 225 1.47 11.91 -8.33
N ASN A 226 1.34 13.04 -7.65
CA ASN A 226 1.25 13.14 -6.18
C ASN A 226 -0.19 13.11 -5.65
N ASP A 227 -1.21 12.96 -6.50
CA ASP A 227 -2.61 12.94 -6.05
C ASP A 227 -2.89 11.69 -5.19
N ALA A 228 -3.05 11.89 -3.89
CA ALA A 228 -3.20 10.82 -2.91
C ALA A 228 -4.52 10.07 -3.03
N SER A 229 -5.53 10.64 -3.71
CA SER A 229 -6.79 9.92 -3.98
C SER A 229 -6.60 8.77 -4.97
N VAL A 230 -5.52 8.77 -5.75
CA VAL A 230 -5.20 7.66 -6.64
C VAL A 230 -4.49 6.57 -5.85
N SER A 231 -5.20 5.45 -5.63
CA SER A 231 -4.66 4.21 -5.07
C SER A 231 -3.95 4.39 -3.72
N PRO A 232 -4.63 4.97 -2.71
CA PRO A 232 -4.02 5.24 -1.40
C PRO A 232 -3.42 3.97 -0.77
N VAL A 233 -4.04 2.80 -0.97
CA VAL A 233 -3.51 1.51 -0.47
C VAL A 233 -2.17 1.17 -1.10
N LEU A 234 -1.99 1.37 -2.42
CA LEU A 234 -0.69 1.14 -3.05
C LEU A 234 0.36 2.16 -2.60
N ARG A 235 -0.03 3.43 -2.44
CA ARG A 235 0.88 4.45 -1.95
C ARG A 235 1.36 4.15 -0.53
N GLN A 236 0.44 3.74 0.35
CA GLN A 236 0.76 3.28 1.70
C GLN A 236 1.63 2.02 1.68
N THR A 237 1.36 1.10 0.73
CA THR A 237 2.17 -0.11 0.59
C THR A 237 3.60 0.23 0.15
N LEU A 238 3.78 1.15 -0.80
CA LEU A 238 5.12 1.60 -1.21
C LEU A 238 5.85 2.33 -0.07
N LEU A 239 5.11 3.06 0.78
CA LEU A 239 5.66 3.71 1.97
C LEU A 239 6.25 2.69 2.96
N HIS A 240 5.66 1.49 3.09
CA HIS A 240 6.25 0.37 3.88
C HIS A 240 7.62 -0.07 3.36
N TRP A 241 7.89 0.15 2.07
CA TRP A 241 9.12 -0.23 1.37
C TRP A 241 10.04 0.98 1.13
N ALA A 242 9.91 2.01 1.97
CA ALA A 242 10.72 3.22 1.91
C ALA A 242 10.73 3.91 0.52
N TYR A 243 9.59 3.82 -0.17
CA TYR A 243 9.44 4.42 -1.49
C TYR A 243 8.19 5.31 -1.55
N GLU A 244 8.42 6.54 -1.97
CA GLU A 244 7.39 7.46 -2.45
C GLU A 244 7.68 7.83 -3.91
N LEU A 245 6.62 7.86 -4.72
CA LEU A 245 6.71 8.18 -6.15
C LEU A 245 7.06 9.66 -6.33
N THR A 246 8.20 9.92 -6.96
CA THR A 246 8.63 11.27 -7.36
C THR A 246 8.13 11.61 -8.77
N GLU A 247 8.10 12.90 -9.11
CA GLU A 247 7.73 13.35 -10.46
C GLU A 247 8.66 12.76 -11.52
N ARG A 248 9.97 12.77 -11.26
CA ARG A 248 10.99 12.21 -12.15
C ARG A 248 10.77 10.71 -12.39
N ASP A 249 10.53 9.95 -11.33
CA ASP A 249 10.23 8.52 -11.43
C ASP A 249 8.94 8.25 -12.20
N PHE A 250 7.92 9.10 -12.02
CA PHE A 250 6.67 9.03 -12.75
C PHE A 250 6.89 9.27 -14.25
N GLU A 251 7.56 10.36 -14.63
CA GLU A 251 7.81 10.72 -16.02
C GLU A 251 8.67 9.68 -16.76
N GLU A 252 9.70 9.15 -16.12
CA GLU A 252 10.50 8.07 -16.71
C GLU A 252 9.68 6.79 -16.93
N MET A 253 8.90 6.40 -15.93
CA MET A 253 8.09 5.19 -16.02
C MET A 253 6.97 5.35 -17.04
N ARG A 254 6.34 6.52 -17.11
CA ARG A 254 5.33 6.88 -18.11
C ARG A 254 5.86 6.75 -19.54
N LYS A 255 7.13 7.09 -19.78
CA LYS A 255 7.77 6.95 -21.11
C LYS A 255 8.03 5.49 -21.51
N ARG A 256 8.09 4.58 -20.53
CA ARG A 256 8.43 3.15 -20.73
C ARG A 256 7.22 2.23 -20.77
N ILE A 257 6.17 2.61 -20.05
CA ILE A 257 4.86 1.97 -20.15
C ILE A 257 4.35 2.24 -21.54
#